data_AF-A0AAF0FZD7-F1
#
_entry.id   AF-A0AAF0FZD7-F1
#
_cell.length_a   1.000
_cell.length_b   1.000
_cell.length_c   1.000
_cell.angle_alpha   90.00
_cell.angle_beta   90.00
_cell.angle_gamma   90.00
#
_symmetry.space_group_name_H-M   'P 1'
#
loop_
_entity.id
_entity.type
_entity.pdbx_description
1 polymer ?
#
loop_
_entity_poly.entity_id
_entity_poly.type
_entity_poly.pdbx_seq_one_letter_code
_entity_poly.pdbx_strand_id
1 'polypeptide(L)'
;MSSEEIKKVLPIRVGSLKDLVRLAITYTSSGQSIFLLKFKESGKIIIGMLGLFRDYYKLYGLPVLYYHICNGEEEEKIRDANYIVVSTNDERIEYSKTPRPGISLPLVTLAEKPPIIPDLEVS
;
A
#
# COMPACT_ATOMS: atom_id res chain seq x y z
N MET A 1 25.92 -11.22 -11.83
CA MET A 1 25.82 -10.19 -10.77
C MET A 1 26.04 -10.92 -9.46
N SER A 2 27.07 -10.56 -8.70
CA SER A 2 27.27 -11.13 -7.36
C SER A 2 26.03 -10.83 -6.53
N SER A 3 25.41 -11.87 -5.99
CA SER A 3 24.22 -11.78 -5.15
C SER A 3 24.57 -11.14 -3.81
N GLU A 4 24.66 -9.81 -3.80
CA GLU A 4 24.40 -9.07 -2.57
C GLU A 4 22.98 -9.43 -2.14
N GLU A 5 22.84 -9.95 -0.93
CA GLU A 5 21.55 -10.28 -0.35
C GLU A 5 20.68 -9.02 -0.34
N ILE A 6 19.56 -9.06 -1.07
CA ILE A 6 18.65 -7.92 -1.21
C ILE A 6 18.16 -7.55 0.20
N LYS A 7 18.51 -6.34 0.65
CA LYS A 7 18.01 -5.81 1.93
C LYS A 7 16.51 -5.62 1.85
N LYS A 8 15.79 -6.38 2.68
CA LYS A 8 14.32 -6.35 2.72
C LYS A 8 13.80 -5.13 3.47
N VAL A 9 12.60 -4.69 3.11
CA VAL A 9 11.86 -3.63 3.83
C VAL A 9 11.28 -4.16 5.14
N LEU A 10 11.07 -3.29 6.12
CA LEU A 10 10.36 -3.66 7.36
C LEU A 10 8.85 -3.68 7.09
N PRO A 11 8.16 -4.84 7.22
CA PRO A 11 6.72 -4.92 7.00
C PRO A 11 5.97 -4.53 8.28
N ILE A 12 4.95 -3.69 8.13
CA ILE A 12 4.05 -3.26 9.22
C ILE A 12 2.62 -3.45 8.76
N ARG A 13 1.90 -4.41 9.39
CA ARG A 13 0.48 -4.64 9.13
C ARG A 13 -0.34 -3.54 9.79
N VAL A 14 -1.21 -2.89 9.03
CA VAL A 14 -2.17 -1.91 9.56
C VAL A 14 -3.44 -2.60 10.05
N GLY A 15 -4.21 -1.91 10.92
CA GLY A 15 -5.44 -2.46 11.50
C GLY A 15 -6.60 -2.60 10.50
N SER A 16 -6.62 -1.77 9.45
CA SER A 16 -7.64 -1.80 8.41
C SER A 16 -7.16 -1.14 7.11
N LEU A 17 -7.84 -1.41 5.99
CA LEU A 17 -7.60 -0.68 4.73
C LEU A 17 -7.77 0.82 4.90
N LYS A 18 -8.72 1.26 5.74
CA LYS A 18 -8.94 2.68 6.04
C LYS A 18 -7.72 3.31 6.72
N ASP A 19 -7.03 2.59 7.60
CA ASP A 19 -5.81 3.10 8.24
C ASP A 19 -4.67 3.26 7.24
N LEU A 20 -4.51 2.31 6.30
CA LEU A 20 -3.56 2.45 5.20
C LEU A 20 -3.90 3.65 4.31
N VAL A 21 -5.18 3.84 4.02
CA VAL A 21 -5.68 4.98 3.23
C VAL A 21 -5.43 6.32 3.94
N ARG A 22 -5.70 6.44 5.24
CA ARG A 22 -5.39 7.64 6.03
C ARG A 22 -3.91 8.00 5.97
N LEU A 23 -3.05 6.97 6.07
CA LEU A 23 -1.62 7.16 5.93
C LEU A 23 -1.27 7.68 4.53
N ALA A 24 -1.77 7.04 3.47
CA ALA A 24 -1.53 7.47 2.10
C ALA A 24 -2.00 8.91 1.81
N ILE A 25 -3.19 9.30 2.29
CA ILE A 25 -3.71 10.67 2.15
C ILE A 25 -2.77 11.69 2.80
N THR A 26 -2.23 11.37 3.98
CA THR A 26 -1.29 12.25 4.68
C THR A 26 -0.06 12.57 3.82
N TYR A 27 0.43 11.60 3.06
CA TYR A 27 1.51 11.82 2.09
C TYR A 27 1.08 12.68 0.90
N THR A 28 -0.13 12.48 0.35
CA THR A 28 -0.62 13.32 -0.76
C THR A 28 -0.71 14.80 -0.37
N SER A 29 -1.17 15.10 0.85
CA SER A 29 -1.26 16.47 1.38
C SER A 29 0.12 17.14 1.55
N SER A 30 1.19 16.34 1.67
CA SER A 30 2.57 16.84 1.75
C SER A 30 3.22 17.11 0.38
N GLY A 31 2.47 16.97 -0.72
CA GLY A 31 2.96 17.13 -2.09
C GLY A 31 3.76 15.93 -2.62
N GLN A 32 3.87 14.84 -1.85
CA GLN A 32 4.48 13.61 -2.32
C GLN A 32 3.48 12.81 -3.15
N SER A 33 3.89 12.43 -4.36
CA SER A 33 3.13 11.47 -5.16
C SER A 33 3.26 10.09 -4.52
N ILE A 34 2.15 9.55 -4.02
CA ILE A 34 2.09 8.22 -3.43
C ILE A 34 1.12 7.34 -4.19
N PHE A 35 1.46 6.06 -4.29
CA PHE A 35 0.62 5.03 -4.87
C PHE A 35 0.61 3.82 -3.94
N LEU A 36 -0.46 3.06 -4.03
CA LEU A 36 -0.61 1.80 -3.34
C LEU A 36 -0.19 0.67 -4.28
N LEU A 37 0.55 -0.29 -3.75
CA LEU A 37 0.89 -1.55 -4.41
C LEU A 37 -0.24 -2.55 -4.15
N LYS A 38 -0.69 -3.24 -5.19
CA LYS A 38 -1.59 -4.39 -5.08
C LYS A 38 -0.88 -5.62 -5.62
N PHE A 39 -0.67 -6.63 -4.78
CA PHE A 39 -0.04 -7.89 -5.18
C PHE A 39 -0.68 -9.07 -4.45
N LYS A 40 -0.33 -10.28 -4.84
CA LYS A 40 -0.81 -11.50 -4.19
C LYS A 40 0.29 -12.14 -3.36
N GLU A 41 -0.08 -12.65 -2.20
CA GLU A 41 0.79 -13.46 -1.34
C GLU A 41 -0.04 -14.51 -0.63
N SER A 42 0.40 -15.78 -0.71
CA SER A 42 -0.32 -16.93 -0.10
C SER A 42 -1.82 -16.96 -0.44
N GLY A 43 -2.17 -16.61 -1.69
CA GLY A 43 -3.54 -16.58 -2.19
C GLY A 43 -4.38 -15.36 -1.76
N LYS A 44 -3.85 -14.46 -0.93
CA LYS A 44 -4.54 -13.23 -0.50
C LYS A 44 -4.10 -12.02 -1.32
N ILE A 45 -5.01 -11.06 -1.47
CA ILE A 45 -4.68 -9.74 -2.03
C ILE A 45 -4.11 -8.86 -0.93
N ILE A 46 -2.90 -8.35 -1.16
CA ILE A 46 -2.20 -7.43 -0.27
C ILE A 46 -2.22 -6.05 -0.90
N ILE A 47 -2.61 -5.05 -0.10
CA ILE A 47 -2.47 -3.63 -0.45
C ILE A 47 -1.36 -3.05 0.39
N GLY A 48 -0.34 -2.50 -0.26
CA GLY A 48 0.86 -2.00 0.40
C GLY A 48 1.16 -0.55 0.04
N MET A 49 1.87 0.14 0.92
CA MET A 49 2.41 1.47 0.68
C MET A 49 3.86 1.47 1.16
N LEU A 50 4.79 1.78 0.27
CA LEU A 50 6.19 1.97 0.64
C LEU A 50 6.36 3.37 1.23
N GLY A 51 6.80 3.40 2.48
CA GLY A 51 7.16 4.62 3.20
C GLY A 51 8.65 4.62 3.52
N LEU A 52 9.19 5.82 3.71
CA LEU A 52 10.55 6.01 4.19
C LEU A 52 10.47 6.81 5.50
N PHE A 53 10.87 6.21 6.62
CA PHE A 53 11.09 6.95 7.85
C PHE A 53 12.42 7.70 7.74
N ARG A 54 12.37 8.95 7.27
CA ARG A 54 13.54 9.82 7.17
C ARG A 54 14.13 10.11 8.56
N ASP A 55 15.44 10.29 8.60
CA ASP A 55 16.19 10.70 9.79
C ASP A 55 16.07 9.77 11.00
N TYR A 56 15.61 8.52 10.79
CA TYR A 56 15.58 7.51 11.84
C TYR A 56 17.01 7.21 12.32
N TYR A 57 17.37 7.69 13.50
CA TYR A 57 18.68 7.51 14.15
C TYR A 57 19.89 7.82 13.24
N LYS A 58 19.83 8.90 12.42
CA LYS A 58 20.89 9.29 11.46
C LYS A 58 21.13 8.32 10.30
N LEU A 59 20.27 7.32 10.12
CA LEU A 59 20.30 6.46 8.95
C LEU A 59 19.66 7.20 7.76
N TYR A 60 20.04 6.85 6.53
CA TYR A 60 19.47 7.36 5.26
C TYR A 60 17.95 7.07 5.08
N GLY A 61 17.29 6.61 6.13
CA GLY A 61 15.89 6.29 6.23
C GLY A 61 15.66 4.78 6.36
N LEU A 62 14.70 4.39 7.18
CA LEU A 62 14.26 3.00 7.29
C LEU A 62 13.15 2.75 6.24
N PRO A 63 13.36 1.88 5.25
CA PRO A 63 12.31 1.54 4.28
C PRO A 63 11.28 0.63 4.94
N VAL A 64 10.02 1.07 4.91
CA VAL A 64 8.89 0.39 5.53
C VAL A 64 7.82 0.09 4.49
N LEU A 65 7.25 -1.12 4.57
CA LEU A 65 6.03 -1.47 3.88
C LEU A 65 4.88 -1.45 4.87
N TYR A 66 4.00 -0.46 4.79
CA TYR A 66 2.71 -0.52 5.45
C TYR A 66 1.77 -1.36 4.60
N TYR A 67 1.08 -2.34 5.15
CA TYR A 67 0.21 -3.19 4.36
C TYR A 67 -1.07 -3.62 5.06
N HIS A 68 -2.08 -3.90 4.25
CA HIS A 68 -3.36 -4.46 4.64
C HIS A 68 -3.62 -5.75 3.85
N ILE A 69 -4.20 -6.75 4.51
CA ILE A 69 -4.60 -8.02 3.90
C ILE A 69 -6.11 -7.95 3.65
N CYS A 70 -6.48 -7.95 2.37
CA CYS A 70 -7.88 -7.94 1.98
C CYS A 70 -8.57 -9.26 2.32
N ASN A 71 -9.85 -9.15 2.69
CA ASN A 71 -10.68 -10.29 3.06
C ASN A 71 -12.15 -10.03 2.71
N GLY A 72 -12.91 -11.12 2.52
CA GLY A 72 -14.36 -11.06 2.28
C GLY A 72 -14.75 -10.16 1.11
N GLU A 73 -15.80 -9.36 1.30
CA GLU A 73 -16.35 -8.44 0.30
C GLU A 73 -15.34 -7.38 -0.17
N GLU A 74 -14.39 -6.98 0.68
CA GLU A 74 -13.34 -6.03 0.33
C GLU A 74 -12.42 -6.59 -0.77
N GLU A 75 -12.06 -7.87 -0.67
CA GLU A 75 -11.21 -8.55 -1.65
C GLU A 75 -11.87 -8.58 -3.04
N GLU A 76 -13.18 -8.82 -3.10
CA GLU A 76 -13.95 -8.83 -4.35
C GLU A 76 -13.97 -7.45 -5.00
N LYS A 77 -14.27 -6.40 -4.23
CA LYS A 77 -14.35 -5.03 -4.73
C LYS A 77 -13.01 -4.49 -5.21
N ILE A 78 -11.92 -4.83 -4.53
CA ILE A 78 -10.60 -4.29 -4.84
C ILE A 78 -9.89 -5.02 -5.98
N ARG A 79 -10.31 -6.26 -6.29
CA ARG A 79 -9.71 -7.13 -7.31
C ARG A 79 -9.51 -6.41 -8.64
N ASP A 80 -10.56 -5.76 -9.13
CA ASP A 80 -10.58 -5.09 -10.45
C ASP A 80 -10.39 -3.57 -10.37
N ALA A 81 -10.07 -3.04 -9.18
CA ALA A 81 -9.87 -1.61 -8.98
C ALA A 81 -8.45 -1.18 -9.38
N ASN A 82 -8.36 0.02 -9.95
CA ASN A 82 -7.11 0.73 -10.27
C ASN A 82 -6.91 1.97 -9.39
N TYR A 83 -7.94 2.37 -8.65
CA TYR A 83 -7.93 3.51 -7.74
C TYR A 83 -8.76 3.21 -6.50
N ILE A 84 -8.30 3.70 -5.36
CA ILE A 84 -9.14 3.92 -4.18
C ILE A 84 -9.46 5.40 -4.15
N VAL A 85 -10.75 5.74 -4.23
CA VAL A 85 -11.23 7.11 -4.23
C VAL A 85 -11.77 7.42 -2.85
N VAL A 86 -11.24 8.46 -2.22
CA VAL A 86 -11.64 8.91 -0.89
C VAL A 86 -12.46 10.18 -1.04
N SER A 87 -13.65 10.16 -0.44
CA SER A 87 -14.52 11.33 -0.38
C SER A 87 -13.86 12.45 0.44
N THR A 88 -14.12 13.70 0.05
CA THR A 88 -13.62 14.89 0.75
C THR A 88 -14.50 15.30 1.91
N ASN A 89 -15.72 14.78 2.00
CA ASN A 89 -16.74 15.20 2.96
C ASN A 89 -16.94 14.16 4.08
N ASP A 90 -16.66 12.90 3.78
CA ASP A 90 -16.68 11.78 4.72
C ASP A 90 -15.48 10.86 4.43
N GLU A 91 -15.02 10.09 5.42
CA GLU A 91 -13.93 9.10 5.21
C GLU A 91 -14.42 7.85 4.44
N ARG A 92 -15.38 8.01 3.52
CA ARG A 92 -15.86 6.92 2.67
C ARG A 92 -14.82 6.61 1.60
N ILE A 93 -14.58 5.31 1.40
CA ILE A 93 -13.73 4.80 0.33
C ILE A 93 -14.57 4.13 -0.74
N GLU A 94 -14.21 4.36 -2.00
CA GLU A 94 -14.77 3.73 -3.18
C GLU A 94 -13.66 3.12 -4.04
N TYR A 95 -14.01 2.08 -4.81
CA TYR A 95 -13.08 1.39 -5.69
C TYR A 95 -13.44 1.72 -7.14
N SER A 96 -12.47 2.14 -7.94
CA SER A 96 -12.71 2.59 -9.31
C SER A 96 -11.64 2.11 -10.29
N LYS A 97 -12.00 1.93 -11.56
CA LYS A 97 -11.07 1.65 -12.66
C LYS A 97 -10.38 2.90 -13.21
N THR A 98 -10.96 4.07 -12.95
CA THR A 98 -10.48 5.38 -13.40
C THR A 98 -10.41 6.35 -12.22
N PRO A 99 -9.60 7.43 -12.29
CA PRO A 99 -9.67 8.51 -11.31
C PRO A 99 -11.09 9.11 -11.25
N ARG A 100 -11.51 9.58 -10.08
CA ARG A 100 -12.80 10.24 -9.85
C ARG A 100 -12.65 11.47 -8.94
N PRO A 101 -13.62 12.40 -8.93
CA PRO A 101 -13.65 13.50 -7.96
C PRO A 101 -13.51 12.99 -6.52
N GLY A 102 -12.66 13.66 -5.74
CA GLY A 102 -12.17 13.17 -4.45
C GLY A 102 -10.65 12.97 -4.47
N ILE A 103 -10.09 12.39 -3.40
CA ILE A 103 -8.68 12.02 -3.38
C ILE A 103 -8.56 10.64 -4.05
N SER A 104 -8.11 10.62 -5.30
CA SER A 104 -7.88 9.40 -6.06
C SER A 104 -6.48 8.85 -5.79
N LEU A 105 -6.37 7.80 -4.95
CA LEU A 105 -5.13 7.08 -4.70
C LEU A 105 -4.91 6.02 -5.78
N PRO A 106 -3.83 6.08 -6.58
CA PRO A 106 -3.54 5.05 -7.57
C PRO A 106 -3.26 3.70 -6.91
N LEU A 107 -3.83 2.64 -7.47
CA LEU A 107 -3.64 1.25 -7.06
C LEU A 107 -2.91 0.48 -8.16
N VAL A 108 -1.59 0.33 -8.01
CA VAL A 108 -0.70 -0.29 -8.98
C VAL A 108 -0.68 -1.80 -8.76
N THR A 109 -1.26 -2.55 -9.70
CA THR A 109 -1.25 -4.02 -9.66
C THR A 109 0.10 -4.53 -10.11
N LEU A 110 0.79 -5.26 -9.24
CA LEU A 110 2.06 -5.91 -9.56
C LEU A 110 1.82 -7.31 -10.11
N ALA A 111 2.62 -7.70 -11.10
CA ALA A 111 2.59 -9.05 -11.66
C ALA A 111 3.03 -10.10 -10.62
N GLU A 112 3.99 -9.75 -9.77
CA GLU A 112 4.54 -10.59 -8.72
C GLU A 112 4.95 -9.75 -7.49
N LYS A 113 5.05 -10.40 -6.33
CA LYS A 113 5.55 -9.76 -5.11
C LYS A 113 7.03 -9.39 -5.30
N PRO A 114 7.42 -8.11 -5.12
CA PRO A 114 8.82 -7.70 -5.23
C PRO A 114 9.72 -8.43 -4.22
N PRO A 115 10.95 -8.83 -4.60
CA PRO A 115 11.87 -9.56 -3.70
C PRO A 115 12.38 -8.73 -2.51
N ILE A 116 12.23 -7.39 -2.57
CA ILE A 116 12.51 -6.49 -1.44
C ILE A 116 11.47 -6.63 -0.31
N ILE A 117 10.31 -7.22 -0.57
CA ILE A 117 9.26 -7.46 0.42
C ILE A 117 9.51 -8.85 1.04
N PRO A 118 9.67 -8.96 2.37
CA PRO A 118 9.79 -10.26 3.03
C PRO A 118 8.51 -11.08 2.90
N ASP A 119 8.53 -12.31 3.37
CA ASP A 119 7.30 -13.09 3.47
C ASP A 119 6.43 -12.47 4.55
N LEU A 120 5.16 -12.24 4.21
CA LEU A 120 4.21 -11.59 5.10
C LEU A 120 3.46 -12.63 5.92
N GLU A 121 3.24 -12.35 7.21
CA GLU A 121 2.40 -13.19 8.07
C GLU A 121 0.92 -12.95 7.74
N VAL A 122 0.35 -13.86 6.96
CA VAL A 122 -1.01 -13.74 6.39
C VAL A 122 -2.08 -14.45 7.22
N SER A 123 -1.72 -14.97 8.40
CA SER A 123 -2.64 -15.65 9.33
C SER A 123 -3.60 -14.70 10.04
#